data_AF-A0A0F9NBE2-F1
#
_entry.id   AF-A0A0F9NBE2-F1
#
_cell.length_a   1.000
_cell.length_b   1.000
_cell.length_c   1.000
_cell.angle_alpha   90.00
_cell.angle_beta   90.00
_cell.angle_gamma   90.00
#
_symmetry.space_group_name_H-M   'P 1'
#
loop_
_entity.id
_entity.type
_entity.pdbx_description
1 polymer ?
#
loop_
_entity_poly.entity_id
_entity_poly.type
_entity_poly.pdbx_seq_one_letter_code
_entity_poly.pdbx_strand_id
1 'polypeptide(L)' 'MELKLRHEYLLEVLEHESKSLVGKVCKRFEIIDNQSILKSEIRELIYEEMRHIRDLLLAGGRGLEQKVFKFKRETK' A
#
# COMPACT_ATOMS: atom_id res chain seq x y z
N MET A 1 -13.13 18.68 -4.77
CA MET A 1 -11.91 18.45 -5.57
C MET A 1 -12.01 17.05 -6.12
N GLU A 2 -12.10 16.90 -7.44
CA GLU A 2 -12.31 15.61 -8.11
C GLU A 2 -10.95 15.07 -8.58
N LEU A 3 -10.65 13.80 -8.29
CA LEU A 3 -9.40 13.15 -8.69
C LEU A 3 -9.57 12.53 -10.08
N LYS A 4 -8.76 12.95 -11.05
CA LYS A 4 -8.71 12.32 -12.38
C LYS A 4 -7.49 11.41 -12.48
N LEU A 5 -7.69 10.13 -12.20
CA LEU A 5 -6.70 9.08 -12.42
C LEU A 5 -7.18 8.17 -13.55
N ARG A 6 -6.23 7.65 -14.35
CA ARG A 6 -6.55 6.55 -15.27
C ARG A 6 -6.98 5.33 -14.46
N HIS A 7 -8.02 4.65 -14.90
CA HIS A 7 -8.59 3.52 -14.18
C HIS A 7 -7.59 2.37 -14.02
N GLU A 8 -6.82 2.07 -15.06
CA GLU A 8 -5.80 1.02 -15.04
C GLU A 8 -4.74 1.29 -13.98
N TYR A 9 -4.31 2.55 -13.88
CA TYR A 9 -3.33 2.97 -12.90
C TYR A 9 -3.87 2.89 -11.45
N LEU A 10 -5.14 3.25 -11.24
CA LEU A 10 -5.78 3.06 -9.93
C LEU A 10 -5.79 1.58 -9.53
N LEU A 11 -6.13 0.68 -10.47
CA LEU A 11 -6.13 -0.76 -10.21
C LEU A 11 -4.72 -1.28 -9.89
N GLU A 12 -3.71 -0.87 -10.65
CA GLU A 12 -2.31 -1.26 -10.41
C GLU A 12 -1.83 -0.83 -9.01
N VAL A 13 -2.13 0.41 -8.61
CA VAL A 13 -1.78 0.92 -7.27
C VAL A 13 -2.50 0.13 -6.19
N LEU A 14 -3.81 -0.08 -6.32
CA LEU A 14 -4.57 -0.84 -5.33
C LEU A 14 -4.08 -2.30 -5.20
N GLU A 15 -3.74 -2.94 -6.32
CA GLU A 15 -3.19 -4.29 -6.32
C GLU A 15 -1.81 -4.36 -5.66
N HIS A 16 -0.92 -3.41 -5.97
CA HIS A 16 0.40 -3.34 -5.36
C HIS A 16 0.32 -3.13 -3.85
N GLU A 17 -0.44 -2.12 -3.41
CA GLU A 17 -0.57 -1.75 -2.00
C GLU A 17 -1.27 -2.83 -1.18
N SER A 18 -2.28 -3.50 -1.75
CA SER A 18 -2.96 -4.61 -1.06
C SER A 18 -2.02 -5.81 -0.83
N LYS A 19 -1.23 -6.21 -1.84
CA LYS A 19 -0.22 -7.27 -1.68
C LYS A 19 0.85 -6.90 -0.66
N SER A 20 1.30 -5.64 -0.69
CA SER A 20 2.25 -5.09 0.29
C SER A 20 1.70 -5.15 1.72
N LEU A 21 0.46 -4.70 1.93
CA LEU A 21 -0.23 -4.76 3.22
C LEU A 21 -0.35 -6.21 3.73
N VAL A 22 -0.75 -7.16 2.88
CA VAL A 22 -0.82 -8.58 3.26
C VAL A 22 0.55 -9.08 3.77
N GLY A 23 1.63 -8.77 3.07
CA GLY A 23 2.98 -9.14 3.51
C GLY A 23 3.36 -8.53 4.87
N LYS A 24 3.03 -7.25 5.09
CA LYS A 24 3.25 -6.56 6.38
C LYS A 24 2.43 -7.21 7.50
N VAL A 25 1.18 -7.57 7.23
CA VAL A 25 0.28 -8.26 8.16
C VAL A 25 0.85 -9.64 8.54
N CYS A 26 1.18 -10.49 7.55
CA CYS A 26 1.75 -11.82 7.79
C CYS A 26 3.00 -11.75 8.66
N LYS A 27 3.90 -10.81 8.37
CA LYS A 27 5.10 -10.59 9.19
C LYS A 27 4.77 -10.27 10.66
N ARG A 28 3.70 -9.53 10.94
CA ARG A 28 3.28 -9.25 12.33
C ARG A 28 2.73 -10.49 13.02
N PHE A 29 2.00 -11.34 12.30
CA PHE A 29 1.58 -12.64 12.83
C PHE A 29 2.75 -13.56 13.16
N GLU A 30 3.87 -13.47 12.45
CA GLU A 30 5.07 -14.29 12.70
C GLU A 30 5.90 -13.81 13.91
N ILE A 31 5.89 -12.52 14.23
CA ILE A 31 6.77 -11.94 15.26
C ILE A 31 6.06 -11.57 16.57
N ILE A 32 4.72 -11.51 16.57
CA ILE A 32 3.93 -11.08 17.74
C ILE A 32 3.05 -12.23 18.23
N ASP A 33 3.44 -12.85 19.33
CA ASP A 33 2.68 -13.94 19.97
C ASP A 33 1.51 -13.43 20.82
N ASN A 34 1.62 -12.21 21.38
CA ASN A 34 0.57 -11.65 22.21
C ASN A 34 -0.61 -11.18 21.35
N GLN A 35 -1.75 -11.85 21.50
CA GLN A 35 -2.95 -11.58 20.70
C GLN A 35 -3.49 -10.15 20.87
N SER A 36 -3.37 -9.54 22.04
CA SER A 36 -3.86 -8.17 22.29
C SER A 36 -2.99 -7.15 21.55
N ILE A 37 -1.66 -7.31 21.64
CA ILE A 37 -0.69 -6.47 20.94
C ILE A 37 -0.81 -6.67 19.43
N LEU A 38 -0.95 -7.91 18.96
CA LEU A 38 -1.14 -8.19 17.54
C LEU A 38 -2.39 -7.48 16.99
N LYS A 39 -3.50 -7.52 17.72
CA LYS A 39 -4.73 -6.81 17.32
C LYS A 39 -4.54 -5.28 17.24
N SER A 40 -3.79 -4.68 18.17
CA SER A 40 -3.53 -3.23 18.12
C SER A 40 -2.62 -2.87 16.94
N GLU A 41 -1.54 -3.63 16.75
CA GLU A 41 -0.56 -3.40 15.67
C GLU A 41 -1.18 -3.58 14.28
N ILE A 42 -1.99 -4.62 14.08
CA ILE A 42 -2.69 -4.82 12.80
C ILE A 42 -3.67 -3.68 12.53
N ARG A 43 -4.39 -3.20 13.55
CA ARG A 43 -5.32 -2.07 13.40
C ARG A 43 -4.58 -0.80 12.99
N GLU A 44 -3.49 -0.48 13.69
CA GLU A 44 -2.67 0.69 13.39
C GLU A 44 -2.09 0.63 11.98
N LEU A 45 -1.52 -0.53 11.61
CA LEU A 45 -1.01 -0.79 10.27
C LEU A 45 -2.07 -0.53 9.17
N ILE A 46 -3.30 -1.05 9.34
CA ILE A 46 -4.37 -0.82 8.37
C ILE A 46 -4.68 0.68 8.23
N TYR A 47 -4.76 1.41 9.34
CA TYR A 47 -5.01 2.86 9.28
C TYR A 47 -3.86 3.64 8.62
N GLU A 48 -2.62 3.24 8.87
CA GLU A 48 -1.44 3.82 8.22
C GLU A 48 -1.46 3.60 6.72
N GLU A 49 -1.68 2.37 6.26
CA GLU A 49 -1.73 2.05 4.83
C GLU A 49 -2.89 2.79 4.13
N MET A 50 -4.05 2.90 4.77
CA MET A 50 -5.16 3.67 4.20
C MET A 50 -4.85 5.16 4.06
N ARG A 51 -4.12 5.76 5.02
CA ARG A 51 -3.63 7.14 4.89
C ARG A 51 -2.62 7.25 3.74
N HIS A 52 -1.70 6.29 3.63
CA HIS A 52 -0.70 6.25 2.57
C HIS A 52 -1.33 6.17 1.18
N ILE A 53 -2.27 5.24 0.97
CA ILE A 53 -3.00 5.08 -0.30
C ILE A 53 -3.71 6.38 -0.66
N ARG A 54 -4.41 7.01 0.28
CA ARG A 54 -5.07 8.30 0.03
C ARG A 54 -4.06 9.35 -0.44
N ASP A 55 -2.93 9.48 0.24
CA ASP A 55 -1.93 10.48 -0.07
C ASP A 55 -1.27 10.21 -1.44
N LEU A 56 -1.05 8.94 -1.81
CA LEU A 56 -0.63 8.52 -3.15
C LEU A 56 -1.65 8.91 -4.23
N LEU A 57 -2.94 8.63 -4.01
CA LEU A 57 -4.01 8.99 -4.95
C LEU A 57 -4.13 10.50 -5.12
N LEU A 58 -4.00 11.26 -4.02
CA LEU A 58 -3.97 12.74 -4.05
C LEU A 58 -2.76 13.27 -4.82
N ALA A 59 -1.58 12.67 -4.64
CA ALA A 59 -0.37 13.05 -5.37
C ALA A 59 -0.50 12.75 -6.87
N GLY A 60 -1.00 11.57 -7.22
CA GLY A 60 -1.24 11.18 -8.61
C GLY A 60 -2.27 12.07 -9.30
N GLY A 61 -3.36 12.43 -8.63
CA GLY A 61 -4.38 13.34 -9.16
C GLY A 61 -3.90 14.80 -9.33
N ARG A 62 -2.76 15.17 -8.73
CA ARG A 62 -2.15 16.52 -8.85
C ARG A 62 -1.01 16.57 -9.88
N GLY A 63 -0.75 15.48 -10.60
CA GLY A 63 0.32 15.44 -11.61
C GLY A 63 1.74 15.49 -11.03
N LEU A 64 1.90 15.23 -9.73
CA LEU A 64 3.22 15.05 -9.14
C LEU A 64 3.84 13.77 -9.71
N GLU A 65 5.05 13.87 -10.28
CA GLU A 65 5.83 12.72 -10.73
C GLU A 65 6.02 11.76 -9.55
N GLN A 66 5.28 10.65 -9.59
CA GLN A 66 5.53 9.57 -8.65
C GLN A 66 6.81 8.87 -9.07
N LYS A 67 7.71 8.61 -8.12
CA LYS A 67 8.92 7.83 -8.35
C LYS A 67 8.52 6.44 -8.84
N VAL A 68 8.55 6.22 -10.15
CA VAL A 68 8.28 4.92 -10.76
C VAL A 68 9.49 4.02 -10.51
N PHE A 69 9.36 3.07 -9.58
CA PHE A 69 10.34 2.00 -9.42
C PHE A 69 10.11 0.96 -10.52
N LYS A 70 10.91 1.01 -11.60
CA LYS A 70 10.93 -0.03 -12.63
C LYS A 70 11.63 -1.28 -12.09
N PHE A 71 10.89 -2.36 -11.87
CA PHE A 71 11.49 -3.67 -11.66
C PHE A 71 11.94 -4.25 -13.01
N LYS A 72 13.25 -4.43 -13.20
CA LYS A 72 13.76 -5.27 -14.30
C LYS A 72 13.60 -6.73 -13.89
N ARG A 73 12.77 -7.48 -14.62
CA ARG A 73 12.73 -8.94 -14.52
C ARG A 73 13.95 -9.48 -15.25
N GLU A 74 14.94 -9.99 -14.53
CA GLU A 74 16.02 -10.76 -15.14
C GLU A 74 15.45 -12.14 -15.52
N THR A 75 15.21 -12.34 -16.81
CA THR A 75 14.99 -13.69 -17.37
C THR A 75 16.33 -14.40 -17.41
N LYS A 76 16.46 -15.47 -16.61
CA LYS A 76 17.55 -16.46 -16.74
C LYS A 76 17.33 -17.34 -17.96
#